data_AF-A0AAW1X8T0-F1
#
_entry.id   AF-A0AAW1X8T0-F1
#
_cell.length_a   1.000
_cell.length_b   1.000
_cell.length_c   1.000
_cell.angle_alpha   90.00
_cell.angle_beta   90.00
_cell.angle_gamma   90.00
#
_symmetry.space_group_name_H-M   'P 1'
#
loop_
_entity.id
_entity.type
_entity.pdbx_description
1 polymer ?
#
loop_
_entity_poly.entity_id
_entity_poly.type
_entity_poly.pdbx_seq_one_letter_code
_entity_poly.pdbx_strand_id
1 'polypeptide(L)'
;MANAIKDIFPQTCHRLCLWHISLNAARNIGSYLGIPEFTKMFNKCLYGYESESEFQSSWDGLLETFDVADNDWLKKLYTLREKFCAAFSLDSFSARIQSSQRSESTNNVFHHISAAKMRLIEFVHHYDRQVEDTHSS
;
A
#
# COMPACT_ATOMS: atom_id res chain seq x y z
N MET A 1 -7.48 -13.02 4.75
CA MET A 1 -8.51 -11.94 4.77
C MET A 1 -9.38 -11.94 3.52
N ALA A 2 -8.83 -11.89 2.31
CA ALA A 2 -9.62 -11.73 1.09
C ALA A 2 -10.79 -12.75 0.92
N ASN A 3 -10.58 -14.04 1.19
CA ASN A 3 -11.65 -15.05 1.04
C ASN A 3 -12.81 -14.81 2.02
N ALA A 4 -12.52 -14.62 3.30
CA ALA A 4 -13.54 -14.34 4.31
C ALA A 4 -14.32 -13.04 4.03
N ILE A 5 -13.67 -12.00 3.49
CA ILE A 5 -14.36 -10.77 3.09
C ILE A 5 -15.30 -11.04 1.93
N LYS A 6 -14.90 -11.84 0.95
CA LYS A 6 -15.77 -12.23 -0.17
C LYS A 6 -17.00 -13.01 0.31
N ASP A 7 -16.83 -13.87 1.30
CA ASP A 7 -17.90 -14.71 1.83
C ASP A 7 -18.91 -13.92 2.68
N ILE A 8 -18.41 -12.99 3.52
CA ILE A 8 -19.25 -12.23 4.47
C ILE A 8 -19.73 -10.90 3.89
N PHE A 9 -18.93 -10.25 3.05
CA PHE A 9 -19.20 -8.95 2.42
C PHE A 9 -18.96 -9.01 0.91
N PRO A 10 -19.81 -9.74 0.14
CA PRO A 10 -19.59 -10.00 -1.28
C PRO A 10 -19.61 -8.75 -2.16
N GLN A 11 -20.22 -7.66 -1.68
CA GLN A 11 -20.28 -6.37 -2.38
C GLN A 11 -19.10 -5.44 -2.04
N THR A 12 -18.20 -5.86 -1.14
CA THR A 12 -17.04 -5.06 -0.75
C THR A 12 -15.85 -5.36 -1.65
N CYS A 13 -15.33 -4.32 -2.31
CA CYS A 13 -14.07 -4.41 -3.04
C CYS A 13 -12.88 -4.32 -2.07
N HIS A 14 -12.19 -5.44 -1.84
CA HIS A 14 -11.01 -5.47 -0.98
C HIS A 14 -9.75 -4.98 -1.72
N ARG A 15 -9.29 -3.79 -1.34
CA ARG A 15 -8.05 -3.16 -1.83
C ARG A 15 -6.84 -3.57 -1.01
N LEU A 16 -5.69 -3.68 -1.67
CA LEU A 16 -4.40 -3.80 -0.98
C LEU A 16 -3.89 -2.43 -0.57
N CYS A 17 -3.34 -2.35 0.64
CA CYS A 17 -2.74 -1.12 1.15
C CYS A 17 -1.38 -0.88 0.49
N LEU A 18 -1.23 0.28 -0.17
CA LEU A 18 0.02 0.66 -0.86
C LEU A 18 1.21 0.72 0.10
N TRP A 19 1.02 1.19 1.34
CA TRP A 19 2.08 1.19 2.35
C TRP A 19 2.62 -0.21 2.64
N HIS A 20 1.73 -1.20 2.79
CA HIS A 20 2.13 -2.60 2.98
C HIS A 20 2.80 -3.18 1.73
N ILE A 21 2.39 -2.77 0.53
CA ILE A 21 3.08 -3.14 -0.71
C ILE A 21 4.51 -2.57 -0.69
N SER A 22 4.70 -1.31 -0.33
CA SER A 22 6.02 -0.67 -0.23
C SER A 22 6.91 -1.35 0.84
N LEU A 23 6.35 -1.72 1.99
CA LEU A 23 7.08 -2.48 3.02
C LEU A 23 7.51 -3.87 2.51
N ASN A 24 6.64 -4.55 1.77
CA ASN A 24 6.98 -5.83 1.15
C ASN A 24 7.96 -5.67 0.00
N ALA A 25 7.92 -4.56 -0.74
CA ALA A 25 8.89 -4.25 -1.78
C ALA A 25 10.31 -4.17 -1.18
N ALA A 26 10.47 -3.49 -0.04
CA ALA A 26 11.76 -3.42 0.66
C ALA A 26 12.34 -4.80 1.01
N ARG A 27 11.48 -5.81 1.25
CA ARG A 27 11.90 -7.17 1.57
C ARG A 27 12.22 -8.03 0.35
N ASN A 28 11.54 -7.81 -0.77
CA ASN A 28 11.62 -8.71 -1.94
C ASN A 28 12.44 -8.14 -3.10
N ILE A 29 12.51 -6.81 -3.21
CA ILE A 29 13.21 -6.08 -4.26
C ILE A 29 14.06 -4.94 -3.69
N GLY A 30 14.45 -5.04 -2.41
CA GLY A 30 15.19 -3.99 -1.70
C GLY A 30 16.51 -3.59 -2.37
N SER A 31 17.19 -4.52 -3.05
CA SER A 31 18.39 -4.25 -3.85
C SER A 31 18.15 -3.23 -4.96
N TYR A 32 16.97 -3.27 -5.58
CA TYR A 32 16.58 -2.35 -6.66
C TYR A 32 16.06 -1.03 -6.12
N LEU A 33 15.46 -1.02 -4.93
CA LEU A 33 14.97 0.22 -4.31
C LEU A 33 16.09 1.21 -3.93
N GLY A 34 17.35 0.77 -3.91
CA GLY A 34 18.51 1.64 -3.80
C GLY A 34 18.81 2.44 -5.08
N ILE A 35 18.25 2.04 -6.23
CA ILE A 35 18.45 2.72 -7.51
C ILE A 35 17.36 3.80 -7.66
N PRO A 36 17.72 5.10 -7.70
CA PRO A 36 16.72 6.19 -7.71
C PRO A 36 15.72 6.10 -8.86
N GLU A 37 16.17 5.73 -10.05
CA GLU A 37 15.32 5.62 -11.24
C GLU A 37 14.34 4.44 -11.12
N PHE A 38 14.79 3.29 -10.60
CA PHE A 38 13.92 2.15 -10.32
C PHE A 38 12.82 2.54 -9.34
N THR A 39 13.21 3.13 -8.20
CA THR A 39 12.27 3.54 -7.15
C THR A 39 11.26 4.55 -7.66
N LYS A 40 11.69 5.51 -8.50
CA LYS A 40 10.81 6.48 -9.13
C LYS A 40 9.80 5.80 -10.06
N MET A 41 10.24 4.93 -10.96
CA MET A 41 9.37 4.20 -11.89
C MET A 41 8.40 3.26 -11.15
N PHE A 42 8.89 2.53 -10.15
CA PHE A 42 8.09 1.64 -9.32
C PHE A 42 7.02 2.40 -8.53
N ASN A 43 7.37 3.50 -7.87
CA ASN A 43 6.41 4.36 -7.18
C ASN A 43 5.39 4.94 -8.16
N LYS A 44 5.80 5.33 -9.36
CA LYS A 44 4.87 5.80 -10.39
C LYS A 44 3.84 4.73 -10.75
N CYS A 45 4.23 3.45 -10.81
CA CYS A 45 3.30 2.33 -11.02
C CYS A 45 2.32 2.14 -9.85
N LEU A 46 2.73 2.41 -8.61
CA LEU A 46 1.87 2.27 -7.42
C LEU A 46 0.87 3.42 -7.25
N TYR A 47 1.28 4.66 -7.56
CA TYR A 47 0.53 5.86 -7.21
C TYR A 47 -0.01 6.65 -8.40
N GLY A 48 0.53 6.44 -9.60
CA GLY A 48 0.55 7.48 -10.64
C GLY A 48 -0.38 7.31 -11.82
N TYR A 49 -1.10 6.18 -11.95
CA TYR A 49 -1.85 5.89 -13.18
C TYR A 49 -3.35 5.75 -12.97
N GLU A 50 -4.08 6.51 -13.77
CA GLU A 50 -5.54 6.46 -13.92
C GLU A 50 -5.95 5.70 -15.20
N SER A 51 -5.00 5.45 -16.11
CA SER A 51 -5.19 4.69 -17.35
C SER A 51 -4.43 3.37 -17.34
N GLU A 52 -5.09 2.28 -17.76
CA GLU A 52 -4.48 0.95 -17.84
C GLU A 52 -3.30 0.91 -18.81
N SER A 53 -3.39 1.65 -19.92
CA SER A 53 -2.34 1.72 -20.94
C SER A 53 -1.06 2.38 -20.41
N GLU A 54 -1.20 3.49 -19.67
CA GLU A 54 -0.06 4.19 -19.07
C GLU A 54 0.62 3.34 -17.99
N PHE A 55 -0.18 2.63 -17.17
CA PHE A 55 0.34 1.67 -16.22
C PHE A 55 1.12 0.57 -16.93
N GLN A 56 0.53 -0.07 -17.95
CA GLN A 56 1.14 -1.20 -18.63
C GLN A 56 2.46 -0.80 -19.28
N SER A 57 2.49 0.32 -20.01
CA SER A 57 3.71 0.85 -20.63
C SER A 57 4.82 1.09 -19.60
N SER A 58 4.46 1.59 -18.42
CA SER A 58 5.44 1.92 -17.38
C SER A 58 5.92 0.70 -16.61
N TRP A 59 5.02 -0.27 -16.41
CA TRP A 59 5.35 -1.55 -15.82
C TRP A 59 6.31 -2.33 -16.72
N ASP A 60 6.00 -2.44 -18.01
CA ASP A 60 6.86 -3.12 -18.98
C ASP A 60 8.22 -2.43 -19.11
N GLY A 61 8.23 -1.10 -19.18
CA GLY A 61 9.47 -0.32 -19.18
C GLY A 61 10.31 -0.54 -17.91
N LEU A 62 9.69 -0.66 -16.73
CA LEU A 62 10.39 -1.00 -15.49
C LEU A 62 11.01 -2.40 -15.57
N LEU A 63 10.26 -3.40 -16.04
CA LEU A 63 10.76 -4.77 -16.13
C LEU A 63 11.93 -4.89 -17.11
N GLU A 64 11.83 -4.24 -18.27
CA GLU A 64 12.85 -4.25 -19.33
C GLU A 64 14.10 -3.49 -18.93
N THR A 65 13.95 -2.27 -18.40
CA THR A 65 15.10 -1.39 -18.06
C THR A 65 16.01 -2.00 -17.00
N PHE A 66 15.43 -2.77 -16.06
CA PHE A 66 16.15 -3.32 -14.92
C PHE A 66 16.35 -4.83 -14.99
N ASP A 67 15.92 -5.47 -16.08
CA ASP A 67 16.00 -6.93 -16.30
C ASP A 67 15.43 -7.73 -15.12
N VAL A 68 14.24 -7.32 -14.66
CA VAL A 68 13.55 -7.93 -13.50
C VAL A 68 12.26 -8.64 -13.87
N ALA A 69 12.05 -8.89 -15.17
CA ALA A 69 10.88 -9.59 -15.68
C ALA A 69 10.68 -10.96 -15.02
N ASP A 70 11.77 -11.63 -14.61
CA ASP A 70 11.73 -12.95 -13.98
C ASP A 70 11.57 -12.95 -12.46
N ASN A 71 11.48 -11.80 -11.82
CA ASN A 71 11.27 -11.72 -10.38
C ASN A 71 9.87 -12.22 -9.97
N ASP A 72 9.82 -13.32 -9.22
CA ASP A 72 8.58 -13.96 -8.78
C ASP A 72 7.66 -13.03 -7.97
N TRP A 73 8.24 -12.13 -7.17
CA TRP A 73 7.45 -11.20 -6.36
C TRP A 73 6.80 -10.12 -7.23
N LEU A 74 7.52 -9.57 -8.22
CA LEU A 74 6.95 -8.63 -9.19
C LEU A 74 5.87 -9.29 -10.05
N LYS A 75 6.09 -10.53 -10.52
CA LYS A 75 5.06 -11.32 -11.22
C LYS A 75 3.80 -11.44 -10.37
N LYS A 76 3.95 -11.85 -9.10
CA LYS A 76 2.83 -11.96 -8.16
C LYS A 76 2.16 -10.62 -7.90
N LEU A 77 2.91 -9.54 -7.72
CA LEU A 77 2.36 -8.20 -7.54
C LEU A 77 1.52 -7.79 -8.75
N TYR A 78 2.00 -8.02 -9.97
CA TYR A 78 1.26 -7.73 -11.20
C TYR A 78 -0.09 -8.47 -11.29
N THR A 79 -0.15 -9.73 -10.85
CA THR A 79 -1.45 -10.47 -10.78
C THR A 79 -2.46 -9.82 -9.83
N LEU A 80 -2.01 -8.98 -8.90
CA LEU A 80 -2.82 -8.28 -7.92
C LEU A 80 -3.12 -6.82 -8.31
N ARG A 81 -2.79 -6.38 -9.53
CA ARG A 81 -2.92 -4.98 -9.99
C ARG A 81 -4.32 -4.39 -9.81
N GLU A 82 -5.38 -5.16 -10.05
CA GLU A 82 -6.78 -4.74 -9.82
C GLU A 82 -7.05 -4.36 -8.36
N LYS A 83 -6.29 -4.93 -7.41
CA LYS A 83 -6.48 -4.68 -5.98
C LYS A 83 -5.75 -3.44 -5.46
N PHE A 84 -4.78 -2.89 -6.19
CA PHE A 84 -3.99 -1.73 -5.72
C PHE A 84 -3.93 -0.57 -6.70
N CYS A 85 -4.08 -0.82 -8.00
CA CYS A 85 -4.01 0.20 -9.02
C CYS A 85 -5.42 0.72 -9.35
N ALA A 86 -5.58 2.04 -9.33
CA ALA A 86 -6.87 2.69 -9.62
C ALA A 86 -7.32 2.46 -11.06
N ALA A 87 -6.38 2.45 -12.02
CA ALA A 87 -6.63 2.26 -13.44
C ALA A 87 -7.43 0.97 -13.75
N PHE A 88 -7.23 -0.10 -13.01
CA PHE A 88 -7.88 -1.41 -13.23
C PHE A 88 -9.14 -1.62 -12.39
N SER A 89 -9.70 -0.56 -11.81
CA SER A 89 -10.72 -0.67 -10.75
C SER A 89 -11.87 0.32 -10.90
N LEU A 90 -12.24 0.55 -12.16
CA LEU A 90 -13.22 1.55 -12.60
C LEU A 90 -14.63 1.34 -12.04
N ASP A 91 -14.95 0.14 -11.56
CA ASP A 91 -16.28 -0.19 -11.01
C ASP A 91 -16.47 0.23 -9.53
N SER A 92 -15.45 0.86 -8.91
CA SER A 92 -15.50 1.25 -7.50
C SER A 92 -15.00 2.68 -7.27
N PHE A 93 -15.92 3.60 -6.96
CA PHE A 93 -15.56 4.97 -6.59
C PHE A 93 -15.00 5.00 -5.16
N SER A 94 -13.70 5.24 -5.03
CA SER A 94 -13.02 5.32 -3.73
C SER A 94 -12.87 6.76 -3.20
N ALA A 95 -13.42 7.77 -3.89
CA ALA A 95 -13.31 9.19 -3.50
C ALA A 95 -11.88 9.66 -3.15
N ARG A 96 -10.86 9.09 -3.80
CA ARG A 96 -9.42 9.29 -3.48
C ARG A 96 -9.02 8.90 -2.05
N ILE A 97 -9.82 8.13 -1.32
CA ILE A 97 -9.45 7.51 -0.05
C ILE A 97 -8.41 6.43 -0.37
N GLN A 98 -7.14 6.83 -0.41
CA GLN A 98 -6.02 5.90 -0.44
C GLN A 98 -5.97 5.26 0.94
N SER A 99 -6.01 3.92 1.01
CA SER A 99 -6.08 3.21 2.30
C SER A 99 -4.89 3.50 3.23
N SER A 100 -3.82 4.11 2.70
CA SER A 100 -2.64 4.54 3.44
C SER A 100 -2.92 5.64 4.45
N GLN A 101 -3.77 6.65 4.17
CA GLN A 101 -3.96 7.78 5.10
C GLN A 101 -4.46 7.35 6.48
N ARG A 102 -5.37 6.37 6.56
CA ARG A 102 -5.92 5.88 7.83
C ARG A 102 -5.00 4.89 8.54
N SER A 103 -4.29 4.04 7.79
CA SER A 103 -3.33 3.12 8.39
C SER A 103 -2.06 3.83 8.82
N GLU A 104 -1.61 4.87 8.12
CA GLU A 104 -0.40 5.63 8.47
C GLU A 104 -0.58 6.40 9.77
N SER A 105 -1.72 7.08 9.99
CA SER A 105 -1.95 7.76 11.28
C SER A 105 -1.98 6.76 12.43
N THR A 106 -2.73 5.67 12.27
CA THR A 106 -2.85 4.63 13.29
C THR A 106 -1.51 3.94 13.56
N ASN A 107 -0.77 3.59 12.50
CA ASN A 107 0.50 2.88 12.61
C ASN A 107 1.62 3.78 13.12
N ASN A 108 1.58 5.10 12.86
CA ASN A 108 2.49 6.07 13.47
C ASN A 108 2.34 6.11 14.99
N VAL A 109 1.09 6.12 15.48
CA VAL A 109 0.79 6.02 16.92
C VAL A 109 1.37 4.73 17.50
N PHE A 110 1.14 3.59 16.86
CA PHE A 110 1.67 2.30 17.32
C PHE A 110 3.19 2.19 17.24
N HIS A 111 3.85 2.78 16.23
CA HIS A 111 5.30 2.77 16.12
C HIS A 111 5.97 3.61 17.22
N HIS A 112 5.46 4.80 17.50
CA HIS A 112 5.93 5.63 18.61
C HIS A 112 5.78 4.93 19.96
N ILE A 113 4.68 4.19 20.13
CA ILE A 113 4.40 3.42 21.35
C ILE A 113 5.30 2.19 21.44
N SER A 114 5.47 1.42 20.37
CA SER A 114 6.28 0.18 20.37
C SER A 114 7.77 0.43 20.60
N ALA A 115 8.27 1.62 20.23
CA ALA A 115 9.63 2.06 20.53
C ALA A 115 9.83 2.38 22.02
N ALA A 116 8.75 2.68 22.74
CA ALA A 116 8.76 2.90 24.18
C ALA A 116 8.37 1.62 24.93
N LYS A 117 9.12 1.24 25.98
CA LYS A 117 8.70 0.18 26.91
C LYS A 117 7.57 0.66 27.82
N MET A 118 6.45 1.12 27.26
CA MET A 118 5.31 1.65 28.01
C MET A 118 4.47 0.50 28.61
N ARG A 119 3.93 0.74 29.81
CA ARG A 119 2.96 -0.17 30.43
C ARG A 119 1.60 -0.02 29.75
N LEU A 120 0.78 -1.07 29.79
CA LEU A 120 -0.52 -1.11 29.11
C LEU A 120 -1.45 0.06 29.46
N ILE A 121 -1.39 0.59 30.69
CA ILE A 121 -2.21 1.74 31.08
C ILE A 121 -1.75 3.06 30.46
N GLU A 122 -0.43 3.23 30.29
CA GLU A 122 0.15 4.39 29.62
C GLU A 122 -0.20 4.37 28.13
N PHE A 123 -0.34 3.18 27.56
CA PHE A 123 -0.86 2.97 26.21
C PHE A 123 -2.29 3.45 26.05
N VAL A 124 -3.22 3.04 26.93
CA VAL A 124 -4.65 3.41 26.82
C VAL A 124 -4.79 4.93 26.89
N HIS A 125 -4.13 5.59 27.84
CA HIS A 125 -4.21 7.05 27.96
C HIS A 125 -3.59 7.80 26.77
N HIS A 126 -2.54 7.27 26.15
CA HIS A 126 -1.95 7.88 24.97
C HIS A 126 -2.84 7.70 23.74
N TYR A 127 -3.46 6.54 23.59
CA TYR A 127 -4.42 6.25 22.53
C TYR A 127 -5.65 7.16 22.63
N ASP A 128 -6.26 7.28 23.82
CA ASP A 128 -7.45 8.11 24.04
C ASP A 128 -7.19 9.57 23.65
N ARG A 129 -6.04 10.13 24.04
CA ARG A 129 -5.65 11.51 23.71
C ARG A 129 -5.50 11.73 22.19
N GLN A 130 -4.88 10.78 21.49
CA GLN A 130 -4.72 10.84 20.03
C GLN A 130 -6.08 10.75 19.32
N VAL A 131 -7.01 9.95 19.84
CA VAL A 131 -8.38 9.85 19.33
C VAL A 131 -9.12 11.17 19.49
N GLU A 132 -9.03 11.81 20.66
CA GLU A 132 -9.64 13.13 20.92
C GLU A 132 -9.11 14.23 19.98
N ASP A 133 -7.80 14.27 19.75
CA ASP A 133 -7.18 15.23 18.82
C ASP A 133 -7.64 15.01 17.36
N THR A 134 -7.84 13.74 16.96
CA THR A 134 -8.29 13.39 15.61
C THR A 134 -9.76 13.73 15.36
N HIS A 135 -10.59 13.75 16.42
CA HIS A 135 -12.01 14.13 16.32
C HIS A 135 -12.26 15.65 16.37
N SER A 136 -11.23 16.43 16.72
CA SER A 136 -11.31 17.89 16.89
C SER A 136 -10.80 18.68 15.68
N SER A 137 -10.40 17.99 14.60
CA SER A 137 -9.89 18.56 13.34
C SER A 137 -10.83 18.26 12.18
#